data_AF-C3ZNX3-F1
#
_entry.id   AF-C3ZNX3-F1
#
_cell.length_a   1.000
_cell.length_b   1.000
_cell.length_c   1.000
_cell.angle_alpha   90.00
_cell.angle_beta   90.00
_cell.angle_gamma   90.00
#
_symmetry.space_group_name_H-M   'P 1'
#
loop_
_entity.id
_entity.type
_entity.pdbx_description
1 polymer ?
#
loop_
_entity_poly.entity_id
_entity_poly.type
_entity_poly.pdbx_seq_one_letter_code
_entity_poly.pdbx_strand_id
1 'polypeptide(L)'
;MAEQGREEAEQPQPVQPPAVQPPAVELELQLPREWGRVVLRIYNEHLAAGVGVAAGFGIGIAAFYFGNLDLALPAIRRAIERRDPDNPDQPADPQVGEGVREGSLLVPVIFYSQLGYQYFTSILNGPFLKACLQAELAKVGYEAPIDVTVEKWELPNLPEGGAGLMGMMGEERVLGWLAELPEKVSLLSTAAGDSGIPEDVSSVAGVYTVASQEDVGEEEEAGPSQAGLPQQPPAQATPTAQQAELQEGPLKGRRARLLQHKDSPTAQTRLKAYSCLEKGAAMVTTGGYQEGVEHLLEGIMLMEHVTPDVVNLILYGQSWLHLDRAKLHQLTSTQLQANPDSTPCLLIQALQLSDGHIRQQAINHVIDIVLQHGETDPMYKHLAYIYCALGLTIWQTTRQPASALSACASALMHKSDHLLTLYYTAWCSMDVSVPQAIRQFQHYIHTAPTDHPAVPGAHYRLVTLYGQQDPSVHRDRILHHYNMAQQADRNRLPVFPSVLSGLTDAARRVYEQVMEQTHT
;
A
#
# COMPACT_ATOMS: atom_id res chain seq x y z
N MET A 1 68.28 -0.55 89.69
CA MET A 1 67.14 0.11 89.02
C MET A 1 67.00 -0.52 87.66
N ALA A 2 65.76 -0.78 87.23
CA ALA A 2 65.29 -1.56 86.08
C ALA A 2 65.00 -3.04 86.40
N GLU A 3 63.82 -3.25 86.99
CA GLU A 3 63.17 -4.55 87.14
C GLU A 3 62.35 -4.88 85.89
N GLN A 4 62.31 -6.18 85.60
CA GLN A 4 61.65 -6.84 84.48
C GLN A 4 60.12 -6.76 84.56
N GLY A 5 59.48 -6.55 83.40
CA GLY A 5 58.05 -6.80 83.19
C GLY A 5 57.88 -7.58 81.89
N ARG A 6 57.22 -8.73 81.98
CA ARG A 6 56.99 -9.73 80.92
C ARG A 6 56.23 -9.17 79.71
N GLU A 7 56.57 -9.72 78.54
CA GLU A 7 55.73 -9.78 77.34
C GLU A 7 54.37 -10.42 77.67
N GLU A 8 53.30 -9.66 77.49
CA GLU A 8 51.98 -10.19 77.12
C GLU A 8 51.65 -9.71 75.70
N ALA A 9 51.33 -10.66 74.85
CA ALA A 9 50.95 -10.45 73.47
C ALA A 9 49.56 -9.80 73.42
N GLU A 10 49.51 -8.50 73.12
CA GLU A 10 48.27 -7.81 72.79
C GLU A 10 48.01 -7.96 71.29
N GLN A 11 47.08 -8.87 70.95
CA GLN A 11 46.56 -9.02 69.60
C GLN A 11 45.91 -7.71 69.14
N PRO A 12 46.20 -7.20 67.92
CA PRO A 12 45.41 -6.11 67.37
C PRO A 12 43.98 -6.61 67.13
N GLN A 13 43.02 -5.95 67.76
CA GLN A 13 41.59 -6.15 67.49
C GLN A 13 41.34 -6.03 65.97
N PRO A 14 40.55 -6.92 65.36
CA PRO A 14 40.14 -6.73 63.98
C PRO A 14 39.27 -5.47 63.91
N VAL A 15 39.76 -4.48 63.17
CA VAL A 15 38.96 -3.33 62.74
C VAL A 15 37.78 -3.91 61.96
N GLN A 16 36.58 -3.89 62.57
CA GLN A 16 35.35 -4.19 61.86
C GLN A 16 35.22 -3.16 60.72
N PRO A 17 35.09 -3.58 59.46
CA PRO A 17 34.70 -2.65 58.41
C PRO A 17 33.33 -2.07 58.77
N PRO A 18 33.08 -0.78 58.47
CA PRO A 18 31.76 -0.20 58.68
C PRO A 18 30.73 -1.09 57.99
N ALA A 19 29.65 -1.38 58.71
CA ALA A 19 28.52 -2.10 58.16
C ALA A 19 28.15 -1.45 56.82
N VAL A 20 28.36 -2.19 55.74
CA VAL A 20 27.83 -1.84 54.42
C VAL A 20 26.32 -1.93 54.59
N GLN A 21 25.71 -0.79 54.90
CA GLN A 21 24.32 -0.58 54.52
C GLN A 21 24.28 -0.85 53.01
N PRO A 22 23.46 -1.79 52.52
CA PRO A 22 23.24 -1.87 51.10
C PRO A 22 22.83 -0.46 50.66
N PRO A 23 23.38 0.07 49.54
CA PRO A 23 22.88 1.34 49.03
C PRO A 23 21.37 1.18 48.94
N ALA A 24 20.65 2.12 49.56
CA ALA A 24 19.25 2.29 49.29
C ALA A 24 19.18 2.47 47.78
N VAL A 25 18.79 1.41 47.09
CA VAL A 25 18.39 1.51 45.70
C VAL A 25 17.08 2.28 45.80
N GLU A 26 17.18 3.60 45.82
CA GLU A 26 16.14 4.43 45.25
C GLU A 26 15.96 3.85 43.85
N LEU A 27 14.87 3.09 43.68
CA LEU A 27 14.28 2.90 42.38
C LEU A 27 13.86 4.30 41.92
N GLU A 28 14.82 5.08 41.42
CA GLU A 28 14.53 5.99 40.34
C GLU A 28 13.94 5.10 39.24
N LEU A 29 12.62 5.07 39.15
CA LEU A 29 11.91 4.76 37.92
C LEU A 29 12.61 5.61 36.85
N GLN A 30 13.50 4.99 36.08
CA GLN A 30 14.19 5.61 34.97
C GLN A 30 13.12 5.95 33.93
N LEU A 31 12.49 7.11 34.10
CA LEU A 31 11.71 7.76 33.05
C LEU A 31 12.62 7.81 31.82
N PRO A 32 12.16 7.36 30.65
CA PRO A 32 12.98 7.37 29.45
C PRO A 32 13.53 8.77 29.25
N ARG A 33 14.86 8.86 29.08
CA ARG A 33 15.54 10.14 28.91
C ARG A 33 15.01 10.80 27.64
N GLU A 34 14.45 12.01 27.76
CA GLU A 34 13.95 12.79 26.62
C GLU A 34 15.07 12.95 25.58
N TRP A 35 14.80 12.47 24.36
CA TRP A 35 15.71 12.56 23.23
C TRP A 35 15.57 13.90 22.51
N GLY A 36 14.36 14.45 22.43
CA GLY A 36 14.11 15.78 21.88
C GLY A 36 12.64 16.18 21.98
N ARG A 37 12.28 17.39 21.56
CA ARG A 37 10.89 17.85 21.54
C ARG A 37 10.60 18.76 20.35
N VAL A 38 9.32 18.86 20.01
CA VAL A 38 8.79 19.88 19.09
C VAL A 38 7.53 20.49 19.68
N VAL A 39 7.27 21.76 19.39
CA VAL A 39 6.03 22.43 19.74
C VAL A 39 5.22 22.65 18.47
N LEU A 40 4.07 21.99 18.39
CA LEU A 40 3.09 22.20 17.34
C LEU A 40 2.15 23.32 17.71
N ARG A 41 1.69 24.06 16.72
CA ARG A 41 0.58 24.99 16.84
C ARG A 41 -0.59 24.50 16.01
N ILE A 42 -1.71 24.27 16.67
CA ILE A 42 -3.00 23.94 16.07
C ILE A 42 -3.89 25.18 16.16
N TYR A 43 -4.39 25.66 15.04
CA TYR A 43 -5.21 26.87 14.96
C TYR A 43 -6.35 26.71 13.97
N ASN A 44 -7.40 27.53 14.11
CA ASN A 44 -8.50 27.57 13.16
C ASN A 44 -8.04 28.24 11.86
N GLU A 45 -8.31 27.61 10.72
CA GLU A 45 -7.89 28.12 9.40
C GLU A 45 -8.45 29.53 9.11
N HIS A 46 -9.64 29.86 9.64
CA HIS A 46 -10.34 31.13 9.38
C HIS A 46 -10.05 32.27 10.37
N LEU A 47 -9.17 32.07 11.38
CA LEU A 47 -8.77 33.13 12.32
C LEU A 47 -7.44 33.81 11.96
N ALA A 48 -6.71 33.28 10.97
CA ALA A 48 -5.41 33.84 10.54
C ALA A 48 -5.54 35.02 9.54
N ALA A 49 -6.71 35.22 8.94
CA ALA A 49 -7.03 36.39 8.13
C ALA A 49 -7.88 37.36 8.96
N GLY A 50 -7.27 38.42 9.48
CA GLY A 50 -7.96 39.38 10.33
C GLY A 50 -9.15 40.05 9.62
N VAL A 51 -10.27 40.13 10.33
CA VAL A 51 -11.30 41.20 10.43
C VAL A 51 -12.63 40.54 10.81
N GLY A 52 -13.25 41.03 11.89
CA GLY A 52 -14.44 40.43 12.47
C GLY A 52 -15.72 40.54 11.62
N VAL A 53 -16.73 39.76 12.01
CA VAL A 53 -18.13 40.16 12.25
C VAL A 53 -18.85 38.94 12.82
N ALA A 54 -19.73 39.23 13.78
CA ALA A 54 -20.61 38.30 14.46
C ALA A 54 -21.59 37.58 13.50
N ALA A 55 -21.58 36.24 13.52
CA ALA A 55 -22.74 35.35 13.45
C ALA A 55 -22.25 33.90 13.37
N GLY A 56 -22.45 33.11 14.44
CA GLY A 56 -22.11 31.68 14.48
C GLY A 56 -20.67 31.40 14.93
N PHE A 57 -20.33 31.77 16.16
CA PHE A 57 -19.01 31.48 16.75
C PHE A 57 -18.81 29.96 16.89
N GLY A 58 -18.11 29.35 15.94
CA GLY A 58 -17.37 28.13 16.20
C GLY A 58 -16.43 28.39 17.37
N ILE A 59 -16.47 27.55 18.39
CA ILE A 59 -15.56 27.64 19.53
C ILE A 59 -14.13 27.59 18.96
N GLY A 60 -13.28 28.59 19.26
CA GLY A 60 -11.87 28.55 18.84
C GLY A 60 -11.22 27.26 19.36
N ILE A 61 -10.33 26.61 18.59
CA ILE A 61 -9.79 25.29 18.95
C ILE A 61 -9.22 25.24 20.38
N ALA A 62 -8.59 26.34 20.84
CA ALA A 62 -8.13 26.47 22.21
C ALA A 62 -9.30 26.44 23.22
N ALA A 63 -10.36 27.21 22.99
CA ALA A 63 -11.55 27.23 23.86
C ALA A 63 -12.27 25.87 23.86
N PHE A 64 -12.29 25.15 22.72
CA PHE A 64 -12.86 23.82 22.63
C PHE A 64 -12.04 22.81 23.42
N TYR A 65 -10.72 22.86 23.26
CA TYR A 65 -9.79 22.00 23.98
C TYR A 65 -9.92 22.17 25.50
N PHE A 66 -9.97 23.40 26.02
CA PHE A 66 -10.15 23.65 27.46
C PHE A 66 -11.55 23.31 27.96
N GLY A 67 -12.59 23.54 27.15
CA GLY A 67 -13.96 23.17 27.50
C GLY A 67 -14.21 21.67 27.52
N ASN A 68 -13.36 20.88 26.83
CA ASN A 68 -13.52 19.45 26.64
C ASN A 68 -12.20 18.69 26.87
N LEU A 69 -11.40 19.10 27.86
CA LEU A 69 -10.04 18.58 28.05
C LEU A 69 -10.00 17.04 28.10
N ASP A 70 -10.94 16.43 28.82
CA ASP A 70 -11.07 14.98 28.99
C ASP A 70 -11.37 14.23 27.69
N LEU A 71 -11.84 14.93 26.64
CA LEU A 71 -12.16 14.36 25.33
C LEU A 71 -11.13 14.78 24.27
N ALA A 72 -10.75 16.05 24.27
CA ALA A 72 -9.88 16.67 23.28
C ALA A 72 -8.42 16.24 23.44
N LEU A 73 -7.89 16.15 24.67
CA LEU A 73 -6.52 15.68 24.89
C LEU A 73 -6.35 14.22 24.45
N PRO A 74 -7.24 13.27 24.83
CA PRO A 74 -7.18 11.92 24.27
C PRO A 74 -7.33 11.86 22.75
N ALA A 75 -8.14 12.73 22.13
CA ALA A 75 -8.25 12.81 20.67
C ALA A 75 -6.93 13.24 20.02
N ILE A 76 -6.28 14.28 20.55
CA ILE A 76 -4.97 14.74 20.09
C ILE A 76 -3.90 13.65 20.31
N ARG A 77 -3.95 12.97 21.46
CA ARG A 77 -3.08 11.82 21.73
C ARG A 77 -3.28 10.71 20.70
N ARG A 78 -4.50 10.33 20.35
CA ARG A 78 -4.74 9.30 19.32
C ARG A 78 -4.22 9.69 17.94
N ALA A 79 -4.20 10.98 17.61
CA ALA A 79 -3.68 11.47 16.35
C ALA A 79 -2.15 11.53 16.29
N ILE A 80 -1.48 11.74 17.43
CA ILE A 80 -0.03 12.01 17.50
C ILE A 80 0.74 10.86 18.15
N GLU A 81 0.28 10.38 19.31
CA GLU A 81 0.95 9.36 20.11
C GLU A 81 1.01 8.02 19.39
N ARG A 82 2.17 7.37 19.45
CA ARG A 82 2.32 5.98 19.04
C ARG A 82 2.71 5.14 20.25
N ARG A 83 1.91 4.14 20.57
CA ARG A 83 2.18 3.16 21.63
C ARG A 83 2.53 1.82 21.00
N ASP A 84 3.47 1.12 21.61
CA ASP A 84 3.77 -0.27 21.29
C ASP A 84 2.60 -1.15 21.79
N PRO A 85 1.88 -1.87 20.90
CA PRO A 85 0.79 -2.75 21.30
C PRO A 85 1.25 -3.94 22.15
N ASP A 86 2.49 -4.40 21.92
CA ASP A 86 3.09 -5.56 22.59
C ASP A 86 3.79 -5.16 23.91
N ASN A 87 3.96 -3.84 24.14
CA ASN A 87 4.54 -3.29 25.35
C ASN A 87 3.79 -2.03 25.85
N PRO A 88 2.58 -2.20 26.41
CA PRO A 88 1.72 -1.08 26.82
C PRO A 88 2.27 -0.26 27.99
N ASP A 89 3.26 -0.80 28.72
CA ASP A 89 3.93 -0.13 29.84
C ASP A 89 5.02 0.86 29.38
N GLN A 90 5.42 0.80 28.11
CA GLN A 90 6.34 1.78 27.52
C GLN A 90 5.60 3.09 27.20
N PRO A 91 6.15 4.27 27.56
CA PRO A 91 5.53 5.54 27.17
C PRO A 91 5.48 5.68 25.66
N ALA A 92 4.44 6.36 25.17
CA ALA A 92 4.29 6.63 23.75
C ALA A 92 5.51 7.36 23.19
N ASP A 93 5.89 7.06 21.95
CA ASP A 93 6.98 7.76 21.28
C ASP A 93 6.65 7.96 19.78
N PRO A 94 6.26 9.17 19.36
CA PRO A 94 6.20 10.42 20.13
C PRO A 94 5.12 10.44 21.22
N GLN A 95 5.33 11.19 22.30
CA GLN A 95 4.33 11.46 23.35
C GLN A 95 3.80 12.89 23.25
N VAL A 96 2.51 13.07 23.48
CA VAL A 96 1.93 14.42 23.64
C VAL A 96 2.08 14.86 25.09
N GLY A 97 2.89 15.90 25.30
CA GLY A 97 2.99 16.61 26.56
C GLY A 97 1.87 17.63 26.74
N GLU A 98 1.84 18.27 27.89
CA GLU A 98 0.88 19.34 28.20
C GLU A 98 1.36 20.68 27.64
N GLY A 99 0.50 21.43 26.93
CA GLY A 99 0.84 22.75 26.42
C GLY A 99 -0.33 23.73 26.33
N VAL A 100 -0.01 25.04 26.26
CA VAL A 100 -0.98 26.15 26.38
C VAL A 100 -0.52 27.43 25.65
N ARG A 101 -1.48 28.14 25.01
CA ARG A 101 -1.63 29.62 24.91
C ARG A 101 -3.04 29.99 24.40
N GLU A 102 -3.50 31.22 24.61
CA GLU A 102 -4.83 31.69 24.17
C GLU A 102 -4.94 31.78 22.64
N GLY A 103 -6.10 31.38 22.08
CA GLY A 103 -6.45 31.53 20.66
C GLY A 103 -5.89 30.46 19.70
N SER A 104 -4.80 29.77 20.07
CA SER A 104 -4.24 28.62 19.34
C SER A 104 -3.65 27.61 20.32
N LEU A 105 -3.81 26.32 20.05
CA LEU A 105 -3.33 25.26 20.93
C LEU A 105 -1.87 24.93 20.61
N LEU A 106 -0.98 25.15 21.57
CA LEU A 106 0.42 24.72 21.48
C LEU A 106 0.54 23.32 22.09
N VAL A 107 0.88 22.32 21.27
CA VAL A 107 1.01 20.92 21.68
C VAL A 107 2.48 20.53 21.66
N PRO A 108 3.14 20.35 22.82
CA PRO A 108 4.47 19.80 22.86
C PRO A 108 4.40 18.31 22.56
N VAL A 109 5.26 17.89 21.65
CA VAL A 109 5.45 16.49 21.28
C VAL A 109 6.86 16.12 21.69
N ILE A 110 6.97 15.19 22.62
CA ILE A 110 8.20 14.72 23.23
C ILE A 110 8.62 13.45 22.51
N PHE A 111 9.91 13.35 22.20
CA PHE A 111 10.52 12.16 21.63
C PHE A 111 11.42 11.54 22.69
N TYR A 112 11.21 10.26 22.97
CA TYR A 112 12.09 9.48 23.84
C TYR A 112 13.16 8.72 23.06
N SER A 113 13.05 8.71 21.73
CA SER A 113 14.08 8.13 20.87
C SER A 113 14.24 8.88 19.55
N GLN A 114 15.39 8.62 18.91
CA GLN A 114 15.57 8.90 17.49
C GLN A 114 14.61 8.08 16.63
N LEU A 115 13.86 7.10 17.21
CA LEU A 115 12.69 6.39 16.67
C LEU A 115 11.31 6.96 17.12
N GLY A 116 11.25 8.12 17.80
CA GLY A 116 10.05 8.95 17.99
C GLY A 116 9.97 10.19 17.08
N TYR A 117 11.11 10.85 16.88
CA TYR A 117 11.30 12.03 16.02
C TYR A 117 11.03 11.91 14.48
N GLN A 118 11.70 11.03 13.75
CA GLN A 118 11.55 10.73 12.31
C GLN A 118 10.12 10.31 11.86
N TYR A 119 9.36 9.60 12.69
CA TYR A 119 7.95 9.23 12.51
C TYR A 119 7.14 10.51 12.55
N PHE A 120 7.31 11.26 13.63
CA PHE A 120 6.61 12.52 13.81
C PHE A 120 6.90 13.49 12.65
N THR A 121 8.15 13.63 12.22
CA THR A 121 8.51 14.44 11.04
C THR A 121 7.97 13.89 9.72
N SER A 122 7.84 12.56 9.57
CA SER A 122 7.25 11.95 8.37
C SER A 122 5.76 12.26 8.24
N ILE A 123 5.02 12.34 9.36
CA ILE A 123 3.59 12.63 9.36
C ILE A 123 3.29 14.13 9.37
N LEU A 124 4.23 14.94 9.89
CA LEU A 124 4.12 16.39 10.01
C LEU A 124 4.19 17.11 8.66
N ASN A 125 5.05 16.67 7.74
CA ASN A 125 5.33 17.38 6.48
C ASN A 125 4.31 17.08 5.36
N GLY A 126 3.18 16.44 5.67
CA GLY A 126 2.14 16.06 4.71
C GLY A 126 0.72 16.26 5.27
N PRO A 127 -0.32 16.03 4.45
CA PRO A 127 -1.72 16.22 4.88
C PRO A 127 -2.16 15.25 5.98
N PHE A 128 -1.36 14.20 6.26
CA PHE A 128 -1.67 13.13 7.19
C PHE A 128 -1.98 13.63 8.61
N LEU A 129 -1.06 14.36 9.24
CA LEU A 129 -1.25 14.80 10.63
C LEU A 129 -2.48 15.72 10.77
N LYS A 130 -2.67 16.62 9.80
CA LYS A 130 -3.86 17.50 9.72
C LYS A 130 -5.14 16.66 9.61
N ALA A 131 -5.18 15.68 8.69
CA ALA A 131 -6.35 14.82 8.50
C ALA A 131 -6.67 13.96 9.73
N CYS A 132 -5.65 13.37 10.38
CA CYS A 132 -5.82 12.59 11.61
C CYS A 132 -6.34 13.44 12.76
N LEU A 133 -5.78 14.64 12.97
CA LEU A 133 -6.25 15.56 13.99
C LEU A 133 -7.69 16.02 13.70
N GLN A 134 -8.01 16.36 12.44
CA GLN A 134 -9.35 16.75 12.04
C GLN A 134 -10.38 15.63 12.31
N ALA A 135 -10.04 14.39 11.95
CA ALA A 135 -10.91 13.23 12.15
C ALA A 135 -11.12 12.89 13.64
N GLU A 136 -10.06 12.92 14.45
CA GLU A 136 -10.17 12.64 15.89
C GLU A 136 -10.89 13.75 16.65
N LEU A 137 -10.71 15.01 16.27
CA LEU A 137 -11.41 16.15 16.86
C LEU A 137 -12.90 16.18 16.46
N ALA A 138 -13.24 15.80 15.23
CA ALA A 138 -14.62 15.66 14.79
C ALA A 138 -15.40 14.63 15.65
N LYS A 139 -14.77 13.51 16.01
CA LYS A 139 -15.38 12.47 16.88
C LYS A 139 -15.75 13.00 18.27
N VAL A 140 -15.09 14.05 18.75
CA VAL A 140 -15.36 14.67 20.06
C VAL A 140 -16.17 15.96 19.96
N GLY A 141 -16.66 16.31 18.76
CA GLY A 141 -17.58 17.42 18.53
C GLY A 141 -16.96 18.71 18.00
N TYR A 142 -15.71 18.66 17.49
CA TYR A 142 -15.07 19.81 16.85
C TYR A 142 -14.97 19.60 15.33
N GLU A 143 -15.84 20.28 14.59
CA GLU A 143 -15.99 20.11 13.13
C GLU A 143 -15.35 21.23 12.31
N ALA A 144 -14.87 22.31 12.96
CA ALA A 144 -14.26 23.43 12.26
C ALA A 144 -12.89 23.04 11.66
N PRO A 145 -12.49 23.62 10.52
CA PRO A 145 -11.21 23.30 9.90
C PRO A 145 -10.03 23.82 10.73
N ILE A 146 -9.04 22.96 10.92
CA ILE A 146 -7.78 23.30 11.60
C ILE A 146 -6.61 23.37 10.63
N ASP A 147 -5.57 24.05 11.04
CA ASP A 147 -4.26 24.00 10.42
C ASP A 147 -3.16 23.76 11.47
N VAL A 148 -2.03 23.21 11.03
CA VAL A 148 -0.97 22.71 11.91
C VAL A 148 0.39 23.21 11.42
N THR A 149 1.10 23.94 12.30
CA THR A 149 2.47 24.42 12.03
C THR A 149 3.42 24.06 13.16
N VAL A 150 4.73 24.07 12.88
CA VAL A 150 5.75 23.92 13.92
C VAL A 150 6.22 25.29 14.39
N GLU A 151 6.17 25.52 15.70
CA GLU A 151 6.68 26.74 16.32
C GLU A 151 8.14 26.61 16.75
N LYS A 152 8.53 25.45 17.30
CA LYS A 152 9.88 25.26 17.84
C LYS A 152 10.34 23.81 17.82
N TRP A 153 11.61 23.57 17.47
CA TRP A 153 12.32 22.29 17.65
C TRP A 153 13.37 22.41 18.75
N GLU A 154 13.49 21.39 19.60
CA GLU A 154 14.56 21.25 20.58
C GLU A 154 15.16 19.84 20.43
N LEU A 155 16.28 19.72 19.70
CA LEU A 155 16.95 18.45 19.36
C LEU A 155 18.42 18.46 19.81
N PRO A 156 19.04 17.30 20.10
CA PRO A 156 20.46 17.23 20.41
C PRO A 156 21.26 17.53 19.13
N ASN A 157 22.09 18.56 19.15
CA ASN A 157 23.04 18.97 18.10
C ASN A 157 22.46 19.64 16.83
N LEU A 158 21.54 20.61 16.95
CA LEU A 158 21.36 21.63 15.91
C LEU A 158 21.90 22.99 16.39
N PRO A 159 22.76 23.67 15.61
CA PRO A 159 23.12 25.05 15.92
C PRO A 159 21.86 25.93 15.87
N GLU A 160 21.72 26.84 16.83
CA GLU A 160 20.64 27.81 16.88
C GLU A 160 20.63 28.66 15.60
N GLY A 161 19.63 28.44 14.74
CA GLY A 161 19.46 29.13 13.47
C GLY A 161 19.76 28.27 12.25
N GLY A 162 18.79 27.45 11.83
CA GLY A 162 18.94 26.56 10.68
C GLY A 162 17.60 26.17 10.07
N ALA A 163 16.75 27.14 9.75
CA ALA A 163 15.60 26.94 8.87
C ALA A 163 16.09 26.78 7.42
N GLY A 164 16.71 25.64 7.13
CA GLY A 164 17.30 25.38 5.82
C GLY A 164 18.32 24.26 5.86
N LEU A 165 17.87 23.02 6.09
CA LEU A 165 18.51 21.80 5.58
C LEU A 165 17.48 20.68 5.63
N MET A 166 16.70 20.66 4.56
CA MET A 166 15.61 19.78 4.19
C MET A 166 16.19 18.46 3.65
N GLY A 167 15.59 17.33 3.99
CA GLY A 167 15.58 16.16 3.10
C GLY A 167 16.72 15.16 3.16
N MET A 168 17.12 14.69 4.35
CA MET A 168 17.84 13.41 4.47
C MET A 168 17.49 12.76 5.81
N MET A 169 17.37 11.43 5.83
CA MET A 169 17.17 10.55 7.00
C MET A 169 15.72 10.29 7.44
N GLY A 170 15.03 9.46 6.65
CA GLY A 170 13.74 8.84 7.00
C GLY A 170 13.62 7.38 6.55
N GLU A 171 14.73 6.65 6.45
CA GLU A 171 14.78 5.29 5.87
C GLU A 171 14.33 4.18 6.84
N GLU A 172 14.53 4.31 8.15
CA GLU A 172 14.29 3.20 9.09
C GLU A 172 12.83 3.09 9.61
N ARG A 173 11.92 4.03 9.28
CA ARG A 173 10.64 4.17 10.02
C ARG A 173 9.32 3.96 9.31
N VAL A 174 9.30 3.82 7.99
CA VAL A 174 8.17 3.16 7.33
C VAL A 174 8.16 1.65 7.68
N LEU A 175 9.29 1.15 8.19
CA LEU A 175 9.55 -0.25 8.51
C LEU A 175 8.79 -0.79 9.72
N GLY A 176 8.55 0.05 10.72
CA GLY A 176 7.77 -0.32 11.91
C GLY A 176 6.26 -0.34 11.65
N TRP A 177 5.74 0.54 10.80
CA TRP A 177 4.30 0.58 10.49
C TRP A 177 3.85 -0.58 9.60
N LEU A 178 4.69 -1.01 8.66
CA LEU A 178 4.47 -2.22 7.86
C LEU A 178 4.63 -3.53 8.64
N ALA A 179 5.17 -3.48 9.87
CA ALA A 179 5.25 -4.65 10.73
C ALA A 179 3.96 -4.91 11.54
N GLU A 180 3.06 -3.91 11.64
CA GLU A 180 1.94 -3.90 12.61
C GLU A 180 0.54 -3.86 11.98
N LEU A 181 0.37 -4.14 10.68
CA LEU A 181 -0.99 -4.33 10.12
C LEU A 181 -1.62 -5.59 10.76
N PRO A 182 -2.73 -5.47 11.50
CA PRO A 182 -3.33 -6.62 12.18
C PRO A 182 -4.04 -7.54 11.18
N GLU A 183 -3.83 -8.85 11.32
CA GLU A 183 -4.57 -9.94 10.65
C GLU A 183 -6.09 -9.97 10.98
N LYS A 184 -6.58 -9.07 11.85
CA LYS A 184 -7.98 -9.02 12.30
C LYS A 184 -8.78 -7.87 11.66
N VAL A 185 -9.04 -7.96 10.36
CA VAL A 185 -10.19 -7.27 9.72
C VAL A 185 -11.07 -8.26 8.93
N SER A 186 -10.77 -9.55 8.94
CA SER A 186 -11.55 -10.58 8.24
C SER A 186 -12.74 -11.18 9.03
N LEU A 187 -13.21 -10.55 10.12
CA LEU A 187 -14.30 -11.10 10.97
C LEU A 187 -15.59 -10.28 11.01
N LEU A 188 -15.87 -9.46 9.99
CA LEU A 188 -17.20 -8.85 9.80
C LEU A 188 -17.73 -9.17 8.39
N SER A 189 -17.99 -10.46 8.14
CA SER A 189 -18.94 -10.92 7.13
C SER A 189 -19.51 -12.26 7.55
N THR A 190 -20.40 -12.21 8.54
CA THR A 190 -21.38 -13.28 8.78
C THR A 190 -22.68 -12.65 9.22
N ALA A 191 -23.60 -12.51 8.26
CA ALA A 191 -25.02 -12.49 8.53
C ALA A 191 -25.78 -13.11 7.34
N ALA A 192 -26.50 -14.19 7.65
CA ALA A 192 -27.63 -14.79 6.94
C ALA A 192 -27.36 -15.58 5.64
N GLY A 193 -27.54 -16.91 5.74
CA GLY A 193 -27.59 -17.83 4.62
C GLY A 193 -27.70 -19.30 5.06
N ASP A 194 -28.69 -19.59 5.90
CA ASP A 194 -29.10 -20.93 6.31
C ASP A 194 -29.47 -21.83 5.11
N SER A 195 -28.84 -22.99 4.98
CA SER A 195 -29.49 -24.27 4.60
C SER A 195 -28.49 -25.43 4.72
N GLY A 196 -28.87 -26.46 5.47
CA GLY A 196 -28.03 -27.57 5.90
C GLY A 196 -27.70 -28.66 4.85
N ILE A 197 -26.46 -29.19 4.94
CA ILE A 197 -26.03 -30.59 5.20
C ILE A 197 -26.96 -31.74 4.70
N PRO A 198 -26.46 -32.91 4.20
CA PRO A 198 -25.16 -33.53 4.54
C PRO A 198 -24.27 -34.10 3.42
N GLU A 199 -23.05 -34.39 3.87
CA GLU A 199 -22.04 -35.32 3.35
C GLU A 199 -22.61 -36.70 3.00
N ASP A 200 -22.14 -37.32 1.89
CA ASP A 200 -21.37 -38.57 1.98
C ASP A 200 -20.76 -39.05 0.64
N VAL A 201 -19.51 -39.53 0.75
CA VAL A 201 -18.71 -40.51 -0.04
C VAL A 201 -18.89 -40.74 -1.56
N SER A 202 -17.78 -40.69 -2.30
CA SER A 202 -17.05 -41.90 -2.79
C SER A 202 -16.26 -41.68 -4.09
N SER A 203 -14.97 -42.03 -3.99
CA SER A 203 -13.96 -42.39 -5.00
C SER A 203 -14.45 -42.89 -6.37
N VAL A 204 -13.82 -42.40 -7.46
CA VAL A 204 -13.42 -43.23 -8.62
C VAL A 204 -12.15 -42.65 -9.27
N ALA A 205 -11.14 -43.52 -9.38
CA ALA A 205 -9.92 -43.33 -10.17
C ALA A 205 -10.20 -43.41 -11.68
N GLY A 206 -9.48 -42.66 -12.50
CA GLY A 206 -9.57 -42.74 -13.96
C GLY A 206 -8.30 -42.24 -14.65
N VAL A 207 -7.46 -43.20 -15.01
CA VAL A 207 -6.16 -43.11 -15.71
C VAL A 207 -6.33 -42.62 -17.16
N TYR A 208 -5.38 -41.77 -17.58
CA TYR A 208 -4.86 -41.46 -18.93
C TYR A 208 -5.59 -41.99 -20.19
N THR A 209 -5.78 -41.12 -21.18
CA THR A 209 -5.23 -41.36 -22.53
C THR A 209 -5.04 -40.08 -23.35
N VAL A 210 -3.86 -39.99 -23.94
CA VAL A 210 -3.44 -39.07 -25.00
C VAL A 210 -4.04 -39.55 -26.33
N ALA A 211 -4.53 -38.63 -27.16
CA ALA A 211 -4.60 -38.84 -28.60
C ALA A 211 -4.44 -37.50 -29.32
N SER A 212 -3.26 -37.32 -29.89
CA SER A 212 -2.94 -36.36 -30.94
C SER A 212 -3.77 -36.70 -32.19
N GLN A 213 -4.29 -35.70 -32.91
CA GLN A 213 -4.31 -35.75 -34.36
C GLN A 213 -4.49 -34.35 -34.97
N GLU A 214 -3.46 -33.93 -35.70
CA GLU A 214 -3.53 -32.87 -36.70
C GLU A 214 -4.28 -33.37 -37.94
N ASP A 215 -4.93 -32.42 -38.62
CA ASP A 215 -4.65 -32.08 -40.03
C ASP A 215 -5.78 -32.21 -41.07
N VAL A 216 -5.78 -31.17 -41.93
CA VAL A 216 -6.29 -30.99 -43.30
C VAL A 216 -7.81 -31.01 -43.59
N GLY A 217 -8.26 -29.98 -44.33
CA GLY A 217 -9.34 -30.16 -45.31
C GLY A 217 -10.09 -28.88 -45.68
N GLU A 218 -9.61 -28.18 -46.69
CA GLU A 218 -10.25 -27.05 -47.38
C GLU A 218 -11.58 -27.43 -48.06
N GLU A 219 -12.44 -26.44 -48.27
CA GLU A 219 -13.03 -26.03 -49.57
C GLU A 219 -14.47 -25.50 -49.47
N GLU A 220 -14.65 -24.33 -50.09
CA GLU A 220 -15.92 -23.71 -50.46
C GLU A 220 -16.68 -24.58 -51.47
N GLU A 221 -18.01 -24.62 -51.38
CA GLU A 221 -18.81 -24.50 -52.61
C GLU A 221 -20.21 -23.93 -52.34
N ALA A 222 -20.69 -23.22 -53.37
CA ALA A 222 -21.91 -22.41 -53.43
C ALA A 222 -23.21 -23.24 -53.44
N GLY A 223 -24.31 -22.60 -53.02
CA GLY A 223 -25.65 -23.21 -52.86
C GLY A 223 -26.40 -23.62 -54.14
N PRO A 224 -27.67 -24.05 -54.01
CA PRO A 224 -28.73 -23.10 -54.36
C PRO A 224 -30.00 -23.17 -53.49
N SER A 225 -30.80 -22.11 -53.65
CA SER A 225 -32.00 -21.72 -52.93
C SER A 225 -33.20 -22.69 -52.98
N GLN A 226 -33.94 -22.78 -51.88
CA GLN A 226 -35.39 -23.01 -51.89
C GLN A 226 -36.11 -21.99 -51.02
N ALA A 227 -37.25 -21.53 -51.54
CA ALA A 227 -38.08 -20.47 -51.00
C ALA A 227 -39.21 -21.01 -50.11
N GLY A 228 -39.55 -20.23 -49.06
CA GLY A 228 -40.94 -20.02 -48.62
C GLY A 228 -41.36 -20.60 -47.27
N LEU A 229 -41.41 -19.75 -46.23
CA LEU A 229 -42.63 -19.32 -45.52
C LEU A 229 -42.25 -18.36 -44.35
N PRO A 230 -43.12 -17.39 -43.98
CA PRO A 230 -42.74 -16.23 -43.19
C PRO A 230 -42.76 -16.54 -41.70
N GLN A 231 -41.62 -16.38 -41.02
CA GLN A 231 -41.57 -16.33 -39.56
C GLN A 231 -41.01 -14.97 -39.13
N GLN A 232 -41.94 -14.20 -38.56
CA GLN A 232 -41.83 -13.25 -37.45
C GLN A 232 -40.40 -12.91 -36.99
N PRO A 233 -40.04 -11.61 -36.85
CA PRO A 233 -38.68 -11.23 -36.44
C PRO A 233 -38.37 -11.86 -35.08
N PRO A 234 -37.24 -12.58 -34.92
CA PRO A 234 -36.89 -13.10 -33.62
C PRO A 234 -36.68 -11.90 -32.69
N ALA A 235 -37.44 -11.90 -31.61
CA ALA A 235 -37.20 -11.04 -30.46
C ALA A 235 -35.71 -11.06 -30.15
N GLN A 236 -35.13 -9.88 -29.93
CA GLN A 236 -33.74 -9.71 -29.52
C GLN A 236 -33.46 -10.66 -28.35
N ALA A 237 -32.86 -11.81 -28.66
CA ALA A 237 -32.31 -12.68 -27.65
C ALA A 237 -31.17 -11.89 -27.03
N THR A 238 -31.36 -11.49 -25.77
CA THR A 238 -30.28 -10.96 -24.95
C THR A 238 -29.14 -11.97 -25.04
N PRO A 239 -27.93 -11.57 -25.49
CA PRO A 239 -26.82 -12.50 -25.61
C PRO A 239 -26.59 -13.13 -24.25
N THR A 240 -26.51 -14.46 -24.21
CA THR A 240 -26.06 -15.14 -22.99
C THR A 240 -24.67 -14.60 -22.64
N ALA A 241 -24.29 -14.53 -21.36
CA ALA A 241 -23.00 -13.97 -20.93
C ALA A 241 -21.80 -14.52 -21.73
N GLN A 242 -21.87 -15.78 -22.15
CA GLN A 242 -20.86 -16.44 -23.00
C GLN A 242 -20.77 -15.90 -24.45
N GLN A 243 -21.87 -15.41 -25.03
CA GLN A 243 -21.88 -14.78 -26.35
C GLN A 243 -21.41 -13.32 -26.30
N ALA A 244 -21.62 -12.62 -25.17
CA ALA A 244 -21.04 -11.30 -24.95
C ALA A 244 -19.51 -11.36 -24.77
N GLU A 245 -19.00 -12.43 -24.16
CA GLU A 245 -17.56 -12.66 -23.96
C GLU A 245 -16.77 -12.97 -25.25
N LEU A 246 -17.46 -13.39 -26.32
CA LEU A 246 -16.89 -13.69 -27.64
C LEU A 246 -17.19 -12.62 -28.70
N GLN A 247 -17.55 -11.40 -28.29
CA GLN A 247 -17.70 -10.28 -29.23
C GLN A 247 -16.41 -10.03 -30.01
N GLU A 248 -16.56 -9.66 -31.28
CA GLU A 248 -15.46 -9.20 -32.14
C GLU A 248 -14.80 -7.96 -31.52
N GLY A 249 -13.47 -7.95 -31.49
CA GLY A 249 -12.71 -6.88 -30.86
C GLY A 249 -11.21 -7.14 -30.85
N PRO A 250 -10.39 -6.09 -30.68
CA PRO A 250 -8.93 -6.17 -30.74
C PRO A 250 -8.31 -7.15 -29.72
N LEU A 251 -9.01 -7.44 -28.61
CA LEU A 251 -8.57 -8.32 -27.54
C LEU A 251 -9.27 -9.69 -27.55
N LYS A 252 -10.04 -10.03 -28.61
CA LYS A 252 -10.73 -11.31 -28.78
C LYS A 252 -9.81 -12.51 -28.53
N GLY A 253 -8.62 -12.50 -29.13
CA GLY A 253 -7.64 -13.58 -28.95
C GLY A 253 -7.15 -13.74 -27.50
N ARG A 254 -7.08 -12.64 -26.73
CA ARG A 254 -6.71 -12.68 -25.30
C ARG A 254 -7.86 -13.18 -24.44
N ARG A 255 -9.11 -12.76 -24.73
CA ARG A 255 -10.30 -13.29 -24.07
C ARG A 255 -10.43 -14.79 -24.28
N ALA A 256 -10.31 -15.26 -25.52
CA ALA A 256 -10.43 -16.67 -25.87
C ALA A 256 -9.47 -17.57 -25.05
N ARG A 257 -8.23 -17.10 -24.83
CA ARG A 257 -7.25 -17.82 -23.99
C ARG A 257 -7.64 -17.90 -22.51
N LEU A 258 -8.47 -16.97 -22.01
CA LEU A 258 -8.92 -16.97 -20.62
C LEU A 258 -10.22 -17.74 -20.38
N LEU A 259 -11.00 -18.05 -21.42
CA LEU A 259 -12.29 -18.72 -21.27
C LEU A 259 -12.19 -20.12 -20.65
N GLN A 260 -11.08 -20.82 -20.88
CA GLN A 260 -10.82 -22.12 -20.25
C GLN A 260 -10.58 -22.01 -18.73
N HIS A 261 -10.35 -20.79 -18.23
CA HIS A 261 -10.10 -20.47 -16.83
C HIS A 261 -11.18 -19.53 -16.26
N LYS A 262 -12.37 -19.47 -16.87
CA LYS A 262 -13.44 -18.51 -16.50
C LYS A 262 -13.87 -18.56 -15.02
N ASP A 263 -13.63 -19.66 -14.33
CA ASP A 263 -13.97 -19.83 -12.92
C ASP A 263 -12.89 -19.24 -11.98
N SER A 264 -11.74 -18.84 -12.53
CA SER A 264 -10.67 -18.20 -11.78
C SER A 264 -10.98 -16.71 -11.54
N PRO A 265 -10.83 -16.20 -10.30
CA PRO A 265 -11.04 -14.78 -10.00
C PRO A 265 -10.13 -13.86 -10.83
N THR A 266 -8.89 -14.28 -11.05
CA THR A 266 -7.92 -13.52 -11.86
C THR A 266 -8.35 -13.47 -13.32
N ALA A 267 -8.83 -14.58 -13.90
CA ALA A 267 -9.32 -14.63 -15.27
C ALA A 267 -10.57 -13.76 -15.45
N GLN A 268 -11.53 -13.82 -14.53
CA GLN A 268 -12.72 -12.97 -14.54
C GLN A 268 -12.36 -11.48 -14.50
N THR A 269 -11.45 -11.10 -13.61
CA THR A 269 -10.95 -9.72 -13.52
C THR A 269 -10.32 -9.26 -14.84
N ARG A 270 -9.52 -10.12 -15.48
CA ARG A 270 -8.90 -9.81 -16.78
C ARG A 270 -9.90 -9.75 -17.93
N LEU A 271 -10.90 -10.63 -17.96
CA LEU A 271 -11.99 -10.57 -18.95
C LEU A 271 -12.79 -9.27 -18.82
N LYS A 272 -13.11 -8.86 -17.59
CA LYS A 272 -13.73 -7.56 -17.30
C LYS A 272 -12.86 -6.41 -17.76
N ALA A 273 -11.56 -6.47 -17.48
CA ALA A 273 -10.60 -5.45 -17.91
C ALA A 273 -10.59 -5.29 -19.43
N TYR A 274 -10.50 -6.39 -20.18
CA TYR A 274 -10.53 -6.36 -21.65
C TYR A 274 -11.84 -5.79 -22.20
N SER A 275 -12.97 -6.12 -21.56
CA SER A 275 -14.28 -5.58 -21.94
C SER A 275 -14.35 -4.07 -21.72
N CYS A 276 -13.85 -3.57 -20.59
CA CYS A 276 -13.76 -2.13 -20.32
C CYS A 276 -12.85 -1.42 -21.35
N LEU A 277 -11.68 -1.98 -21.64
CA LEU A 277 -10.73 -1.40 -22.59
C LEU A 277 -11.32 -1.28 -24.00
N GLU A 278 -11.96 -2.32 -24.51
CA GLU A 278 -12.58 -2.29 -25.85
C GLU A 278 -13.78 -1.36 -25.92
N LYS A 279 -14.62 -1.36 -24.88
CA LYS A 279 -15.74 -0.42 -24.79
C LYS A 279 -15.24 1.03 -24.76
N GLY A 280 -14.23 1.31 -23.94
CA GLY A 280 -13.58 2.62 -23.88
C GLY A 280 -13.01 3.04 -25.23
N ALA A 281 -12.29 2.14 -25.91
CA ALA A 281 -11.76 2.36 -27.26
C ALA A 281 -12.86 2.69 -28.28
N ALA A 282 -13.95 1.92 -28.29
CA ALA A 282 -15.08 2.18 -29.19
C ALA A 282 -15.72 3.55 -28.90
N MET A 283 -15.88 3.92 -27.63
CA MET A 283 -16.50 5.19 -27.25
C MET A 283 -15.63 6.41 -27.60
N VAL A 284 -14.32 6.36 -27.35
CA VAL A 284 -13.41 7.47 -27.73
C VAL A 284 -13.32 7.66 -29.25
N THR A 285 -13.61 6.62 -30.04
CA THR A 285 -13.63 6.73 -31.50
C THR A 285 -14.96 7.24 -32.08
N THR A 286 -16.08 6.96 -31.41
CA THR A 286 -17.45 7.23 -31.91
C THR A 286 -18.12 8.46 -31.30
N GLY A 287 -17.50 9.12 -30.31
CA GLY A 287 -17.94 10.43 -29.80
C GLY A 287 -18.30 10.46 -28.30
N GLY A 288 -18.36 9.31 -27.62
CA GLY A 288 -18.58 9.20 -26.18
C GLY A 288 -17.30 9.37 -25.37
N TYR A 289 -16.56 10.47 -25.59
CA TYR A 289 -15.16 10.55 -25.18
C TYR A 289 -14.93 10.49 -23.65
N GLN A 290 -15.67 11.28 -22.85
CA GLN A 290 -15.46 11.34 -21.39
C GLN A 290 -15.67 9.97 -20.73
N GLU A 291 -16.83 9.37 -20.95
CA GLU A 291 -17.13 8.01 -20.50
C GLU A 291 -16.15 6.99 -21.10
N GLY A 292 -15.69 7.20 -22.33
CA GLY A 292 -14.70 6.36 -23.00
C GLY A 292 -13.34 6.32 -22.27
N VAL A 293 -12.84 7.49 -21.83
CA VAL A 293 -11.60 7.59 -21.03
C VAL A 293 -11.74 6.88 -19.68
N GLU A 294 -12.89 7.05 -19.02
CA GLU A 294 -13.16 6.35 -17.76
C GLU A 294 -13.13 4.82 -17.93
N HIS A 295 -13.73 4.29 -19.01
CA HIS A 295 -13.68 2.86 -19.32
C HIS A 295 -12.25 2.38 -19.65
N LEU A 296 -11.46 3.19 -20.36
CA LEU A 296 -10.04 2.88 -20.61
C LEU A 296 -9.26 2.78 -19.29
N LEU A 297 -9.45 3.74 -18.39
CA LEU A 297 -8.81 3.75 -17.07
C LEU A 297 -9.24 2.59 -16.20
N GLU A 298 -10.55 2.31 -16.09
CA GLU A 298 -11.08 1.16 -15.36
C GLU A 298 -10.45 -0.15 -15.88
N GLY A 299 -10.33 -0.28 -17.21
CA GLY A 299 -9.62 -1.38 -17.84
C GLY A 299 -8.16 -1.50 -17.41
N ILE A 300 -7.39 -0.41 -17.49
CA ILE A 300 -5.97 -0.37 -17.07
C ILE A 300 -5.83 -0.71 -15.58
N MET A 301 -6.71 -0.19 -14.73
CA MET A 301 -6.72 -0.42 -13.28
C MET A 301 -7.01 -1.87 -12.92
N LEU A 302 -8.02 -2.49 -13.55
CA LEU A 302 -8.31 -3.92 -13.38
C LEU A 302 -7.17 -4.82 -13.90
N MET A 303 -6.37 -4.33 -14.84
CA MET A 303 -5.16 -5.02 -15.27
C MET A 303 -3.96 -4.81 -14.33
N GLU A 304 -4.09 -3.94 -13.32
CA GLU A 304 -3.04 -3.61 -12.35
C GLU A 304 -1.74 -3.12 -13.03
N HIS A 305 -1.87 -2.34 -14.12
CA HIS A 305 -0.72 -1.89 -14.92
C HIS A 305 -0.40 -0.42 -14.71
N VAL A 306 0.61 -0.16 -13.88
CA VAL A 306 1.01 1.19 -13.46
C VAL A 306 2.26 1.73 -14.17
N THR A 307 2.93 0.99 -15.06
CA THR A 307 4.14 1.49 -15.74
C THR A 307 3.82 2.16 -17.08
N PRO A 308 4.55 3.23 -17.48
CA PRO A 308 4.25 3.98 -18.70
C PRO A 308 4.35 3.10 -19.95
N ASP A 309 5.35 2.22 -20.01
CA ASP A 309 5.55 1.33 -21.16
C ASP A 309 4.36 0.40 -21.37
N VAL A 310 3.81 -0.15 -20.29
CA VAL A 310 2.67 -1.06 -20.38
C VAL A 310 1.39 -0.30 -20.68
N VAL A 311 1.17 0.86 -20.07
CA VAL A 311 0.02 1.73 -20.39
C VAL A 311 0.03 2.13 -21.87
N ASN A 312 1.18 2.58 -22.37
CA ASN A 312 1.35 2.93 -23.79
C ASN A 312 1.18 1.72 -24.71
N LEU A 313 1.68 0.54 -24.32
CA LEU A 313 1.49 -0.70 -25.07
C LEU A 313 0.00 -1.09 -25.16
N ILE A 314 -0.76 -0.94 -24.07
CA ILE A 314 -2.20 -1.23 -24.04
C ILE A 314 -2.96 -0.28 -24.97
N LEU A 315 -2.69 1.02 -24.87
CA LEU A 315 -3.42 2.04 -25.63
C LEU A 315 -3.06 2.00 -27.13
N TYR A 316 -1.77 1.85 -27.46
CA TYR A 316 -1.26 2.10 -28.81
C TYR A 316 -0.68 0.87 -29.51
N GLY A 317 -0.48 -0.23 -28.79
CA GLY A 317 0.11 -1.44 -29.35
C GLY A 317 -0.78 -2.04 -30.44
N GLN A 318 -0.15 -2.50 -31.53
CA GLN A 318 -0.86 -3.13 -32.65
C GLN A 318 -1.61 -4.41 -32.25
N SER A 319 -1.08 -5.15 -31.27
CA SER A 319 -1.69 -6.34 -30.69
C SER A 319 -2.61 -6.04 -29.49
N TRP A 320 -2.94 -4.76 -29.29
CA TRP A 320 -3.81 -4.24 -28.23
C TRP A 320 -4.86 -3.32 -28.85
N LEU A 321 -5.16 -2.16 -28.24
CA LEU A 321 -6.26 -1.32 -28.69
C LEU A 321 -6.00 -0.57 -30.00
N HIS A 322 -4.73 -0.42 -30.42
CA HIS A 322 -4.35 0.31 -31.63
C HIS A 322 -5.03 1.69 -31.73
N LEU A 323 -5.07 2.45 -30.63
CA LEU A 323 -5.62 3.80 -30.67
C LEU A 323 -4.69 4.74 -31.45
N ASP A 324 -5.27 5.70 -32.16
CA ASP A 324 -4.49 6.79 -32.74
C ASP A 324 -4.03 7.73 -31.61
N ARG A 325 -2.71 7.77 -31.38
CA ARG A 325 -2.09 8.58 -30.33
C ARG A 325 -2.38 10.07 -30.51
N ALA A 326 -2.26 10.60 -31.71
CA ALA A 326 -2.47 12.03 -31.97
C ALA A 326 -3.92 12.41 -31.72
N LYS A 327 -4.87 11.56 -32.15
CA LYS A 327 -6.29 11.75 -31.93
C LYS A 327 -6.65 11.67 -30.44
N LEU A 328 -6.14 10.67 -29.70
CA LEU A 328 -6.38 10.56 -28.26
C LEU A 328 -5.85 11.79 -27.52
N HIS A 329 -4.61 12.20 -27.80
CA HIS A 329 -4.01 13.40 -27.19
C HIS A 329 -4.82 14.66 -27.50
N GLN A 330 -5.21 14.87 -28.76
CA GLN A 330 -6.02 16.02 -29.15
C GLN A 330 -7.34 16.06 -28.39
N LEU A 331 -8.04 14.92 -28.31
CA LEU A 331 -9.31 14.84 -27.58
C LEU A 331 -9.13 15.10 -26.08
N THR A 332 -8.07 14.57 -25.46
CA THR A 332 -7.79 14.84 -24.05
C THR A 332 -7.50 16.32 -23.81
N SER A 333 -6.70 16.94 -24.67
CA SER A 333 -6.41 18.38 -24.59
C SER A 333 -7.66 19.22 -24.77
N THR A 334 -8.53 18.90 -25.73
CA THR A 334 -9.80 19.62 -25.93
C THR A 334 -10.72 19.49 -24.71
N GLN A 335 -10.80 18.32 -24.09
CA GLN A 335 -11.59 18.15 -22.86
C GLN A 335 -11.01 18.93 -21.68
N LEU A 336 -9.69 18.90 -21.49
CA LEU A 336 -9.05 19.66 -20.42
C LEU A 336 -9.15 21.17 -20.62
N GLN A 337 -9.30 21.65 -21.86
CA GLN A 337 -9.63 23.06 -22.11
C GLN A 337 -11.05 23.42 -21.66
N ALA A 338 -12.01 22.50 -21.81
CA ALA A 338 -13.40 22.70 -21.41
C ALA A 338 -13.62 22.46 -19.90
N ASN A 339 -12.93 21.47 -19.33
CA ASN A 339 -12.95 21.09 -17.93
C ASN A 339 -11.50 20.76 -17.47
N PRO A 340 -10.76 21.76 -16.96
CA PRO A 340 -9.38 21.59 -16.50
C PRO A 340 -9.20 20.55 -15.40
N ASP A 341 -10.23 20.35 -14.57
CA ASP A 341 -10.19 19.46 -13.41
C ASP A 341 -10.77 18.06 -13.71
N SER A 342 -10.84 17.68 -14.99
CA SER A 342 -11.27 16.34 -15.41
C SER A 342 -10.24 15.28 -14.99
N THR A 343 -10.43 14.69 -13.81
CA THR A 343 -9.52 13.69 -13.24
C THR A 343 -9.30 12.45 -14.13
N PRO A 344 -10.26 11.92 -14.91
CA PRO A 344 -9.97 10.84 -15.85
C PRO A 344 -9.00 11.29 -16.97
N CYS A 345 -9.18 12.50 -17.50
CA CYS A 345 -8.30 13.04 -18.55
C CYS A 345 -6.90 13.34 -18.02
N LEU A 346 -6.80 13.92 -16.82
CA LEU A 346 -5.52 14.17 -16.17
C LEU A 346 -4.79 12.86 -15.83
N LEU A 347 -5.50 11.87 -15.29
CA LEU A 347 -4.91 10.60 -14.90
C LEU A 347 -4.41 9.81 -16.12
N ILE A 348 -5.18 9.72 -17.20
CA ILE A 348 -4.72 8.99 -18.39
C ILE A 348 -3.50 9.67 -19.02
N GLN A 349 -3.39 10.99 -18.98
CA GLN A 349 -2.16 11.69 -19.39
C GLN A 349 -1.00 11.38 -18.46
N ALA A 350 -1.20 11.49 -17.14
CA ALA A 350 -0.17 11.25 -16.15
C ALA A 350 0.41 9.84 -16.23
N LEU A 351 -0.44 8.82 -16.46
CA LEU A 351 -0.01 7.42 -16.58
C LEU A 351 0.83 7.13 -17.83
N GLN A 352 0.71 7.95 -18.88
CA GLN A 352 1.47 7.80 -20.13
C GLN A 352 2.84 8.50 -20.10
N LEU A 353 3.04 9.45 -19.19
CA LEU A 353 4.32 10.13 -19.02
C LEU A 353 5.41 9.13 -18.64
N SER A 354 6.63 9.34 -19.14
CA SER A 354 7.80 8.54 -18.73
C SER A 354 8.06 8.68 -17.24
N ASP A 355 8.66 7.66 -16.63
CA ASP A 355 9.06 7.71 -15.23
C ASP A 355 9.97 8.92 -14.96
N GLY A 356 9.70 9.62 -13.86
CA GLY A 356 10.41 10.84 -13.49
C GLY A 356 9.56 11.84 -12.71
N HIS A 357 10.17 12.97 -12.34
CA HIS A 357 9.53 14.01 -11.53
C HIS A 357 8.30 14.63 -12.21
N ILE A 358 8.27 14.75 -13.54
CA ILE A 358 7.12 15.29 -14.26
C ILE A 358 5.89 14.38 -14.07
N ARG A 359 6.10 13.06 -14.21
CA ARG A 359 5.06 12.07 -13.96
C ARG A 359 4.59 12.10 -12.50
N GLN A 360 5.53 12.18 -11.56
CA GLN A 360 5.22 12.29 -10.14
C GLN A 360 4.35 13.53 -9.84
N GLN A 361 4.72 14.71 -10.37
CA GLN A 361 3.95 15.94 -10.20
C GLN A 361 2.55 15.82 -10.81
N ALA A 362 2.43 15.23 -12.00
CA ALA A 362 1.14 15.02 -12.65
C ALA A 362 0.22 14.08 -11.84
N ILE A 363 0.76 12.99 -11.29
CA ILE A 363 -0.01 12.07 -10.44
C ILE A 363 -0.42 12.75 -9.13
N ASN A 364 0.48 13.51 -8.48
CA ASN A 364 0.14 14.29 -7.28
C ASN A 364 -0.99 15.28 -7.55
N HIS A 365 -0.93 16.00 -8.68
CA HIS A 365 -1.98 16.94 -9.07
C HIS A 365 -3.34 16.25 -9.25
N VAL A 366 -3.36 15.05 -9.85
CA VAL A 366 -4.59 14.24 -9.93
C VAL A 366 -5.11 13.92 -8.53
N ILE A 367 -4.25 13.47 -7.62
CA ILE A 367 -4.64 13.13 -6.24
C ILE A 367 -5.25 14.35 -5.55
N ASP A 368 -4.63 15.52 -5.66
CA ASP A 368 -5.11 16.75 -5.04
C ASP A 368 -6.54 17.09 -5.50
N ILE A 369 -6.81 17.02 -6.81
CA ILE A 369 -8.14 17.28 -7.37
C ILE A 369 -9.15 16.21 -6.92
N VAL A 370 -8.78 14.93 -6.99
CA VAL A 370 -9.66 13.82 -6.56
C VAL A 370 -10.05 13.98 -5.09
N LEU A 371 -9.10 14.35 -4.23
CA LEU A 371 -9.36 14.59 -2.81
C LEU A 371 -10.21 15.85 -2.57
N GLN A 372 -9.98 16.90 -3.36
CA GLN A 372 -10.77 18.14 -3.28
C GLN A 372 -12.25 17.90 -3.65
N HIS A 373 -12.51 17.08 -4.66
CA HIS A 373 -13.87 16.73 -5.10
C HIS A 373 -14.51 15.60 -4.28
N GLY A 374 -13.71 14.84 -3.52
CA GLY A 374 -14.19 13.76 -2.65
C GLY A 374 -14.92 12.66 -3.42
N GLU A 375 -15.90 12.02 -2.77
CA GLU A 375 -16.65 10.87 -3.32
C GLU A 375 -17.42 11.16 -4.61
N THR A 376 -17.64 12.45 -4.93
CA THR A 376 -18.30 12.85 -6.18
C THR A 376 -17.39 12.75 -7.40
N ASP A 377 -16.08 12.65 -7.19
CA ASP A 377 -15.11 12.50 -8.26
C ASP A 377 -15.14 11.08 -8.85
N PRO A 378 -15.17 10.91 -10.18
CA PRO A 378 -15.22 9.59 -10.81
C PRO A 378 -14.02 8.71 -10.46
N MET A 379 -12.87 9.31 -10.13
CA MET A 379 -11.63 8.59 -9.79
C MET A 379 -11.44 8.36 -8.28
N TYR A 380 -12.34 8.86 -7.41
CA TYR A 380 -12.22 8.70 -5.96
C TYR A 380 -12.16 7.23 -5.52
N LYS A 381 -13.02 6.38 -6.10
CA LYS A 381 -13.04 4.92 -5.89
C LYS A 381 -11.73 4.22 -6.29
N HIS A 382 -10.85 4.90 -7.02
CA HIS A 382 -9.58 4.38 -7.52
C HIS A 382 -8.36 4.99 -6.84
N LEU A 383 -8.52 5.76 -5.75
CA LEU A 383 -7.40 6.38 -5.03
C LEU A 383 -6.29 5.39 -4.66
N ALA A 384 -6.64 4.18 -4.24
CA ALA A 384 -5.66 3.13 -3.95
C ALA A 384 -4.73 2.83 -5.15
N TYR A 385 -5.29 2.81 -6.35
CA TYR A 385 -4.52 2.61 -7.58
C TYR A 385 -3.66 3.83 -7.93
N ILE A 386 -4.20 5.05 -7.78
CA ILE A 386 -3.48 6.29 -8.10
C ILE A 386 -2.27 6.47 -7.17
N TYR A 387 -2.45 6.22 -5.87
CA TYR A 387 -1.36 6.20 -4.89
C TYR A 387 -0.35 5.06 -5.16
N CYS A 388 -0.80 3.89 -5.63
CA CYS A 388 0.10 2.81 -6.04
C CYS A 388 0.98 3.25 -7.23
N ALA A 389 0.40 3.89 -8.24
CA ALA A 389 1.13 4.44 -9.38
C ALA A 389 2.13 5.52 -8.95
N LEU A 390 1.75 6.38 -7.99
CA LEU A 390 2.65 7.35 -7.38
C LEU A 390 3.83 6.67 -6.68
N GLY A 391 3.57 5.66 -5.85
CA GLY A 391 4.60 4.92 -5.12
C GLY A 391 5.61 4.26 -6.04
N LEU A 392 5.14 3.62 -7.12
CA LEU A 392 6.03 3.06 -8.14
C LEU A 392 6.84 4.15 -8.86
N THR A 393 6.20 5.25 -9.24
CA THR A 393 6.87 6.37 -9.93
C THR A 393 7.99 6.96 -9.06
N ILE A 394 7.72 7.18 -7.77
CA ILE A 394 8.69 7.65 -6.79
C ILE A 394 9.85 6.65 -6.71
N TRP A 395 9.54 5.36 -6.54
CA TRP A 395 10.54 4.31 -6.46
C TRP A 395 11.49 4.30 -7.66
N GLN A 396 10.95 4.35 -8.88
CA GLN A 396 11.74 4.36 -10.11
C GLN A 396 12.56 5.64 -10.27
N THR A 397 12.03 6.77 -9.81
CA THR A 397 12.66 8.10 -9.97
C THR A 397 13.77 8.34 -8.95
N THR A 398 13.49 8.14 -7.67
CA THR A 398 14.40 8.54 -6.58
C THR A 398 15.22 7.38 -6.04
N ARG A 399 14.78 6.14 -6.25
CA ARG A 399 15.33 4.94 -5.59
C ARG A 399 15.32 5.04 -4.05
N GLN A 400 14.47 5.92 -3.50
CA GLN A 400 14.30 6.08 -2.06
C GLN A 400 13.08 5.27 -1.61
N PRO A 401 13.28 4.16 -0.87
CA PRO A 401 12.19 3.26 -0.54
C PRO A 401 11.18 3.90 0.42
N ALA A 402 11.62 4.77 1.33
CA ALA A 402 10.73 5.42 2.30
C ALA A 402 9.59 6.23 1.65
N SER A 403 9.91 7.06 0.66
CA SER A 403 8.90 7.87 -0.04
C SER A 403 7.94 7.01 -0.86
N ALA A 404 8.43 5.93 -1.49
CA ALA A 404 7.60 4.99 -2.22
C ALA A 404 6.67 4.21 -1.29
N LEU A 405 7.18 3.75 -0.15
CA LEU A 405 6.40 3.04 0.86
C LEU A 405 5.36 3.95 1.52
N SER A 406 5.62 5.25 1.68
CA SER A 406 4.64 6.23 2.16
C SER A 406 3.44 6.33 1.21
N ALA A 407 3.68 6.44 -0.11
CA ALA A 407 2.59 6.43 -1.09
C ALA A 407 1.85 5.07 -1.10
N CYS A 408 2.56 3.94 -0.93
CA CYS A 408 1.93 2.63 -0.80
C CYS A 408 1.05 2.54 0.46
N ALA A 409 1.50 3.11 1.58
CA ALA A 409 0.70 3.20 2.81
C ALA A 409 -0.61 3.98 2.58
N SER A 410 -0.55 5.14 1.91
CA SER A 410 -1.75 5.88 1.52
C SER A 410 -2.69 5.04 0.64
N ALA A 411 -2.14 4.28 -0.32
CA ALA A 411 -2.96 3.36 -1.12
C ALA A 411 -3.67 2.30 -0.27
N LEU A 412 -2.96 1.69 0.70
CA LEU A 412 -3.54 0.66 1.58
C LEU A 412 -4.56 1.23 2.58
N MET A 413 -4.48 2.52 2.93
CA MET A 413 -5.52 3.19 3.72
C MET A 413 -6.84 3.28 2.94
N HIS A 414 -6.79 3.52 1.62
CA HIS A 414 -7.98 3.54 0.79
C HIS A 414 -8.51 2.15 0.45
N LYS A 415 -7.61 1.16 0.31
CA LYS A 415 -7.98 -0.23 0.07
C LYS A 415 -6.90 -1.17 0.60
N SER A 416 -7.15 -1.76 1.76
CA SER A 416 -6.18 -2.58 2.50
C SER A 416 -5.81 -3.90 1.80
N ASP A 417 -6.69 -4.42 0.96
CA ASP A 417 -6.51 -5.64 0.17
C ASP A 417 -6.08 -5.34 -1.28
N HIS A 418 -5.61 -4.12 -1.59
CA HIS A 418 -5.17 -3.77 -2.95
C HIS A 418 -3.88 -4.53 -3.33
N LEU A 419 -4.06 -5.65 -4.05
CA LEU A 419 -3.02 -6.65 -4.35
C LEU A 419 -1.75 -6.06 -4.96
N LEU A 420 -1.90 -5.16 -5.94
CA LEU A 420 -0.77 -4.49 -6.58
C LEU A 420 0.06 -3.69 -5.56
N THR A 421 -0.60 -2.96 -4.66
CA THR A 421 0.07 -2.18 -3.61
C THR A 421 0.75 -3.09 -2.58
N LEU A 422 0.11 -4.20 -2.19
CA LEU A 422 0.73 -5.17 -1.30
C LEU A 422 2.02 -5.74 -1.91
N TYR A 423 1.99 -6.12 -3.19
CA TYR A 423 3.18 -6.61 -3.89
C TYR A 423 4.29 -5.56 -3.98
N TYR A 424 3.97 -4.31 -4.33
CA TYR A 424 4.97 -3.24 -4.41
C TYR A 424 5.50 -2.83 -3.05
N THR A 425 4.67 -2.84 -2.01
CA THR A 425 5.11 -2.64 -0.62
C THR A 425 6.16 -3.69 -0.24
N ALA A 426 5.90 -4.96 -0.55
CA ALA A 426 6.84 -6.05 -0.31
C ALA A 426 8.14 -5.88 -1.12
N TRP A 427 8.03 -5.47 -2.38
CA TRP A 427 9.19 -5.24 -3.23
C TRP A 427 10.05 -4.07 -2.74
N CYS A 428 9.47 -2.91 -2.46
CA CYS A 428 10.20 -1.76 -1.91
C CYS A 428 10.80 -2.08 -0.53
N SER A 429 10.17 -2.94 0.26
CA SER A 429 10.70 -3.37 1.57
C SER A 429 12.00 -4.19 1.45
N MET A 430 12.30 -4.79 0.29
CA MET A 430 13.54 -5.53 0.08
C MET A 430 14.78 -4.63 0.23
N ASP A 431 14.67 -3.37 -0.17
CA ASP A 431 15.75 -2.40 -0.12
C ASP A 431 15.87 -1.72 1.25
N VAL A 432 15.07 -2.16 2.24
CA VAL A 432 15.13 -1.61 3.58
C VAL A 432 15.34 -2.67 4.66
N SER A 433 14.63 -3.80 4.59
CA SER A 433 14.75 -4.86 5.59
C SER A 433 14.29 -6.20 5.05
N VAL A 434 15.21 -7.16 5.01
CA VAL A 434 14.93 -8.55 4.58
C VAL A 434 13.81 -9.20 5.41
N PRO A 435 13.81 -9.16 6.76
CA PRO A 435 12.70 -9.68 7.56
C PRO A 435 11.34 -9.04 7.24
N GLN A 436 11.32 -7.74 6.98
CA GLN A 436 10.07 -7.05 6.63
C GLN A 436 9.59 -7.42 5.23
N ALA A 437 10.49 -7.46 4.25
CA ALA A 437 10.16 -7.91 2.90
C ALA A 437 9.56 -9.32 2.93
N ILE A 438 10.13 -10.22 3.75
CA ILE A 438 9.58 -11.55 3.98
C ILE A 438 8.14 -11.48 4.49
N ARG A 439 7.88 -10.73 5.58
CA ARG A 439 6.51 -10.59 6.13
C ARG A 439 5.53 -10.03 5.11
N GLN A 440 5.95 -9.03 4.34
CA GLN A 440 5.12 -8.36 3.35
C GLN A 440 4.83 -9.28 2.14
N PHE A 441 5.81 -10.05 1.66
CA PHE A 441 5.56 -11.05 0.61
C PHE A 441 4.67 -12.20 1.10
N GLN A 442 4.84 -12.62 2.36
CA GLN A 442 3.95 -13.60 2.97
C GLN A 442 2.52 -13.06 3.03
N HIS A 443 2.32 -11.84 3.54
CA HIS A 443 1.00 -11.21 3.60
C HIS A 443 0.37 -11.12 2.20
N TYR A 444 1.14 -10.66 1.19
CA TYR A 444 0.68 -10.64 -0.20
C TYR A 444 0.22 -12.02 -0.70
N ILE A 445 1.01 -13.08 -0.47
CA ILE A 445 0.66 -14.45 -0.91
C ILE A 445 -0.61 -14.97 -0.21
N HIS A 446 -0.83 -14.62 1.05
CA HIS A 446 -2.05 -15.02 1.77
C HIS A 446 -3.30 -14.27 1.27
N THR A 447 -3.13 -13.03 0.80
CA THR A 447 -4.25 -12.21 0.31
C THR A 447 -4.56 -12.45 -1.17
N ALA A 448 -3.54 -12.73 -1.99
CA ALA A 448 -3.70 -12.86 -3.43
C ALA A 448 -4.34 -14.20 -3.84
N PRO A 449 -5.18 -14.23 -4.89
CA PRO A 449 -5.56 -15.46 -5.56
C PRO A 449 -4.33 -16.26 -5.99
N THR A 450 -4.37 -17.59 -5.88
CA THR A 450 -3.22 -18.47 -6.16
C THR A 450 -2.73 -18.39 -7.60
N ASP A 451 -3.60 -18.00 -8.52
CA ASP A 451 -3.34 -17.83 -9.95
C ASP A 451 -2.97 -16.38 -10.34
N HIS A 452 -2.84 -15.49 -9.35
CA HIS A 452 -2.47 -14.10 -9.57
C HIS A 452 -1.06 -14.01 -10.18
N PRO A 453 -0.82 -13.16 -11.21
CA PRO A 453 0.42 -13.17 -11.99
C PRO A 453 1.71 -12.89 -11.21
N ALA A 454 1.61 -12.23 -10.06
CA ALA A 454 2.76 -11.88 -9.22
C ALA A 454 3.05 -12.89 -8.09
N VAL A 455 2.18 -13.88 -7.85
CA VAL A 455 2.38 -14.93 -6.83
C VAL A 455 3.63 -15.78 -7.09
N PRO A 456 3.90 -16.28 -8.32
CA PRO A 456 5.15 -17.00 -8.58
C PRO A 456 6.38 -16.14 -8.28
N GLY A 457 6.34 -14.86 -8.68
CA GLY A 457 7.42 -13.90 -8.42
C GLY A 457 7.64 -13.64 -6.93
N ALA A 458 6.57 -13.55 -6.13
CA ALA A 458 6.66 -13.40 -4.68
C ALA A 458 7.31 -14.62 -4.03
N HIS A 459 6.95 -15.84 -4.44
CA HIS A 459 7.60 -17.05 -3.93
C HIS A 459 9.09 -17.13 -4.29
N TYR A 460 9.49 -16.84 -5.53
CA TYR A 460 10.91 -16.80 -5.90
C TYR A 460 11.71 -15.73 -5.12
N ARG A 461 11.08 -14.59 -4.81
CA ARG A 461 11.70 -13.57 -3.94
C ARG A 461 11.86 -14.08 -2.52
N LEU A 462 10.87 -14.78 -1.95
CA LEU A 462 10.98 -15.39 -0.62
C LEU A 462 12.11 -16.42 -0.54
N VAL A 463 12.31 -17.25 -1.56
CA VAL A 463 13.46 -18.17 -1.66
C VAL A 463 14.77 -17.40 -1.53
N THR A 464 14.90 -16.31 -2.31
CA THR A 464 16.12 -15.48 -2.30
C THR A 464 16.32 -14.80 -0.94
N LEU A 465 15.25 -14.24 -0.35
CA LEU A 465 15.30 -13.54 0.94
C LEU A 465 15.64 -14.48 2.11
N TYR A 466 15.10 -15.70 2.15
CA TYR A 466 15.50 -16.70 3.14
C TYR A 466 16.94 -17.18 2.93
N GLY A 467 17.41 -17.27 1.68
CA GLY A 467 18.80 -17.57 1.37
C GLY A 467 19.80 -16.47 1.76
N GLN A 468 19.34 -15.23 1.94
CA GLN A 468 20.16 -14.13 2.48
C GLN A 468 20.27 -14.18 4.01
N GLN A 469 19.37 -14.91 4.67
CA GLN A 469 19.46 -15.25 6.09
C GLN A 469 20.32 -16.52 6.25
N ASP A 470 20.33 -17.15 7.43
CA ASP A 470 20.99 -18.44 7.60
C ASP A 470 20.24 -19.53 6.80
N PRO A 471 20.79 -20.03 5.68
CA PRO A 471 20.06 -20.97 4.83
C PRO A 471 19.84 -22.33 5.51
N SER A 472 20.68 -22.68 6.50
CA SER A 472 20.56 -23.93 7.25
C SER A 472 19.33 -23.91 8.16
N VAL A 473 19.05 -22.76 8.79
CA VAL A 473 17.88 -22.54 9.64
C VAL A 473 16.59 -22.42 8.81
N HIS A 474 16.68 -21.88 7.59
CA HIS A 474 15.52 -21.63 6.74
C HIS A 474 15.34 -22.63 5.59
N ARG A 475 16.08 -23.74 5.61
CA ARG A 475 16.06 -24.80 4.59
C ARG A 475 14.66 -25.22 4.16
N ASP A 476 13.81 -25.59 5.12
CA ASP A 476 12.46 -26.05 4.81
C ASP A 476 11.60 -24.97 4.14
N ARG A 477 11.79 -23.70 4.53
CA ARG A 477 11.07 -22.56 3.93
C ARG A 477 11.56 -22.28 2.51
N ILE A 478 12.87 -22.39 2.27
CA ILE A 478 13.48 -22.25 0.94
C ILE A 478 12.92 -23.32 0.01
N LEU A 479 12.94 -24.60 0.42
CA LEU A 479 12.41 -25.71 -0.37
C LEU A 479 10.91 -25.55 -0.63
N HIS A 480 10.14 -25.21 0.41
CA HIS A 480 8.70 -24.99 0.30
C HIS A 480 8.38 -23.89 -0.72
N HIS A 481 8.95 -22.69 -0.57
CA HIS A 481 8.64 -21.59 -1.47
C HIS A 481 9.16 -21.81 -2.89
N TYR A 482 10.28 -22.52 -3.09
CA TYR A 482 10.75 -22.85 -4.43
C TYR A 482 9.77 -23.78 -5.16
N ASN A 483 9.28 -24.81 -4.47
CA ASN A 483 8.26 -25.72 -5.01
C ASN A 483 6.94 -24.99 -5.29
N MET A 484 6.50 -24.14 -4.38
CA MET A 484 5.30 -23.32 -4.57
C MET A 484 5.44 -22.35 -5.75
N ALA A 485 6.63 -21.75 -5.95
CA ALA A 485 6.90 -20.89 -7.10
C ALA A 485 6.77 -21.65 -8.42
N GLN A 486 7.34 -22.85 -8.50
CA GLN A 486 7.25 -23.71 -9.70
C GLN A 486 5.81 -24.15 -9.96
N GLN A 487 5.07 -24.52 -8.92
CA GLN A 487 3.66 -24.91 -9.05
C GLN A 487 2.80 -23.72 -9.52
N ALA A 488 2.99 -22.55 -8.94
CA ALA A 488 2.26 -21.34 -9.33
C ALA A 488 2.59 -20.91 -10.76
N ASP A 489 3.85 -21.07 -11.21
CA ASP A 489 4.25 -20.75 -12.58
C ASP A 489 3.64 -21.73 -13.60
N ARG A 490 3.53 -23.03 -13.25
CA ARG A 490 2.83 -24.04 -14.08
C ARG A 490 1.33 -23.77 -14.18
N ASN A 491 0.72 -23.27 -13.12
CA ASN A 491 -0.72 -22.99 -13.04
C ASN A 491 -1.10 -21.59 -13.55
N ARG A 492 -0.13 -20.84 -14.08
CA ARG A 492 -0.33 -19.44 -14.47
C ARG A 492 -1.22 -19.31 -15.70
N LEU A 493 -2.06 -18.28 -15.72
CA LEU A 493 -2.96 -18.02 -16.85
C LEU A 493 -2.17 -17.69 -18.14
N PRO A 494 -2.65 -18.16 -19.31
CA PRO A 494 -1.92 -18.12 -20.59
C PRO A 494 -1.76 -16.71 -21.20
N VAL A 495 -2.29 -15.67 -20.57
CA VAL A 495 -2.15 -14.28 -21.03
C VAL A 495 -0.97 -13.55 -20.40
N PHE A 496 -0.35 -14.15 -19.39
CA PHE A 496 0.76 -13.55 -18.67
C PHE A 496 2.12 -14.01 -19.23
N PRO A 497 3.11 -13.10 -19.32
CA PRO A 497 4.46 -13.48 -19.71
C PRO A 497 5.10 -14.34 -18.61
N SER A 498 6.03 -15.24 -18.96
CA SER A 498 6.81 -16.02 -17.98
C SER A 498 7.48 -15.13 -16.92
N VAL A 499 7.76 -15.70 -15.73
CA VAL A 499 8.51 -14.98 -14.70
C VAL A 499 9.89 -14.60 -15.25
N LEU A 500 10.38 -13.41 -14.90
CA LEU A 500 11.68 -12.93 -15.33
C LEU A 500 12.79 -13.91 -14.92
N SER A 501 13.64 -14.29 -15.87
CA SER A 501 14.73 -15.26 -15.65
C SER A 501 15.68 -14.85 -14.53
N GLY A 502 15.95 -13.55 -14.38
CA GLY A 502 16.77 -13.04 -13.27
C GLY A 502 16.24 -13.41 -11.88
N LEU A 503 14.91 -13.49 -11.71
CA LEU A 503 14.29 -13.92 -10.45
C LEU A 503 14.38 -15.44 -10.29
N THR A 504 14.06 -16.20 -11.35
CA THR A 504 14.07 -17.66 -11.31
C THR A 504 15.47 -18.21 -11.09
N ASP A 505 16.48 -17.61 -11.72
CA ASP A 505 17.87 -18.05 -11.64
C ASP A 505 18.51 -17.70 -10.29
N ALA A 506 18.15 -16.55 -9.71
CA ALA A 506 18.57 -16.21 -8.36
C ALA A 506 18.02 -17.20 -7.32
N ALA A 507 16.72 -17.50 -7.40
CA ALA A 507 16.08 -18.46 -6.51
C ALA A 507 16.62 -19.90 -6.70
N ARG A 508 16.88 -20.30 -7.95
CA ARG A 508 17.46 -21.61 -8.27
C ARG A 508 18.83 -21.82 -7.63
N ARG A 509 19.72 -20.82 -7.69
CA ARG A 509 21.04 -20.91 -7.06
C ARG A 509 20.95 -21.16 -5.55
N VAL A 510 20.03 -20.46 -4.86
CA VAL A 510 19.80 -20.67 -3.42
C VAL A 510 19.25 -22.07 -3.15
N TYR A 511 18.30 -22.52 -3.97
CA TYR A 511 17.74 -23.87 -3.87
C TYR A 511 18.81 -24.96 -4.04
N GLU A 512 19.64 -24.86 -5.07
CA GLU A 512 20.74 -25.79 -5.36
C GLU A 512 21.75 -25.85 -4.20
N GLN A 513 22.13 -24.69 -3.65
CA GLN A 513 23.02 -24.61 -2.48
C GLN A 513 22.48 -25.36 -1.27
N VAL A 514 21.17 -25.22 -0.97
CA VAL A 514 20.52 -25.89 0.16
C VAL A 514 20.35 -27.40 -0.07
N MET A 515 20.24 -27.83 -1.32
CA MET A 515 20.21 -29.24 -1.69
C MET A 515 21.59 -29.90 -1.59
N GLU A 516 22.66 -29.21 -1.95
CA GLU A 516 24.04 -29.71 -1.83
C GLU A 516 24.47 -29.91 -0.38
N GLN A 517 24.05 -29.03 0.54
CA GLN A 517 24.29 -29.17 1.98
C GLN A 517 23.65 -30.41 2.62
N THR A 518 22.76 -31.11 1.91
CA THR A 518 22.18 -32.38 2.38
C THR A 518 23.12 -33.58 2.21
N HIS A 519 24.18 -33.42 1.43
CA HIS A 519 25.08 -34.52 1.03
C HIS A 519 26.45 -34.48 1.74
N THR A 520 26.64 -33.55 2.67
CA THR A 520 27.78 -33.43 3.59
C THR A 520 27.31 -33.64 5.01
#